data_AF-A0A0S7EN56-F1
#
_entry.id   AF-A0A0S7EN56-F1
#
_cell.length_a   1.000
_cell.length_b   1.000
_cell.length_c   1.000
_cell.angle_alpha   90.00
_cell.angle_beta   90.00
_cell.angle_gamma   90.00
#
_symmetry.space_group_name_H-M   'P 1'
#
loop_
_entity.id
_entity.type
_entity.pdbx_description
1 polymer ?
#
loop_
_entity_poly.entity_id
_entity_poly.type
_entity_poly.pdbx_seq_one_letter_code
_entity_poly.pdbx_strand_id
1 'polypeptide(L)'
;ASTLSSLEILGVQEQHDNVFKVYNLFKGYSVTVPSEDLVDFVTLQPNISSLYYLIDDEVAARESSMERFTSSLATDENKMQEEIRKMAHMLQNPDFLDIKVSPDKVRPHFEKIQTAINRLEAQASSCNFYQNRFKLEITKFDVLEVTAAKFRLILLLWNSIEEWDDLHN
;
A
#
# COMPACT_ATOMS: atom_id res chain seq x y z
N ALA A 1 -13.54 8.65 -6.13
CA ALA A 1 -13.03 9.89 -5.50
C ALA A 1 -12.85 10.97 -6.55
N SER A 2 -12.04 10.75 -7.60
CA SER A 2 -11.89 11.70 -8.73
C SER A 2 -13.23 12.14 -9.34
N THR A 3 -14.14 11.20 -9.61
CA THR A 3 -15.49 11.51 -10.13
C THR A 3 -16.38 12.33 -9.21
N LEU A 4 -16.22 12.21 -7.89
CA LEU A 4 -17.10 12.88 -6.92
C LEU A 4 -16.71 14.35 -6.76
N SER A 5 -15.39 14.61 -6.67
CA SER A 5 -14.85 15.97 -6.64
C SER A 5 -15.14 16.72 -7.94
N SER A 6 -15.01 16.09 -9.11
CA SER A 6 -15.39 16.71 -10.38
C SER A 6 -16.90 17.01 -10.47
N LEU A 7 -17.75 16.16 -9.90
CA LEU A 7 -19.21 16.36 -9.85
C LEU A 7 -19.61 17.56 -8.99
N GLU A 8 -18.93 17.79 -7.87
CA GLU A 8 -19.21 18.90 -6.96
C GLU A 8 -18.88 20.26 -7.61
N ILE A 9 -17.77 20.35 -8.35
CA ILE A 9 -17.41 21.60 -9.03
C ILE A 9 -18.33 21.86 -10.24
N LEU A 10 -18.80 20.81 -10.93
CA LEU A 10 -19.82 20.97 -11.98
C LEU A 10 -21.10 21.61 -11.43
N GLY A 11 -21.49 21.24 -10.21
CA GLY A 11 -22.57 21.92 -9.50
C GLY A 11 -22.29 23.39 -9.23
N VAL A 12 -21.07 23.73 -8.78
CA VAL A 12 -20.65 25.14 -8.56
C VAL A 12 -20.67 25.95 -9.85
N GLN A 13 -20.22 25.36 -10.97
CA GLN A 13 -20.25 26.00 -12.29
C GLN A 13 -21.68 26.27 -12.77
N GLU A 14 -22.59 25.31 -12.58
CA GLU A 14 -24.00 25.47 -12.92
C GLU A 14 -24.65 26.61 -12.12
N GLN A 15 -24.38 26.70 -10.81
CA GLN A 15 -24.87 27.79 -9.99
C GLN A 15 -24.31 29.14 -10.46
N HIS A 16 -23.01 29.20 -10.77
CA HIS A 16 -22.39 30.38 -11.33
C HIS A 16 -23.06 30.82 -12.65
N ASP A 17 -23.34 29.89 -13.57
CA ASP A 17 -23.99 30.20 -14.84
C ASP A 17 -25.42 30.74 -14.64
N ASN A 18 -26.12 30.27 -13.62
CA ASN A 18 -27.43 30.81 -13.25
C ASN A 18 -27.32 32.23 -12.69
N VAL A 19 -26.34 32.50 -11.82
CA VAL A 19 -26.06 33.86 -11.33
C VAL A 19 -25.66 34.77 -12.50
N PHE A 20 -24.86 34.28 -13.44
CA PHE A 20 -24.46 35.03 -14.63
C PHE A 20 -25.65 35.44 -15.50
N LYS A 21 -26.66 34.56 -15.66
CA LYS A 21 -27.92 34.91 -16.34
C LYS A 21 -28.67 36.02 -15.61
N VAL A 22 -28.72 35.99 -14.27
CA VAL A 22 -29.39 37.03 -13.47
C VAL A 22 -28.71 38.39 -13.62
N TYR A 23 -27.37 38.45 -13.53
CA TYR A 23 -26.63 39.69 -13.71
C TYR A 23 -26.79 40.28 -15.13
N ASN A 24 -26.90 39.42 -16.16
CA ASN A 24 -27.22 39.88 -17.51
C ASN A 24 -28.63 40.45 -17.63
N LEU A 25 -29.62 39.90 -16.91
CA LEU A 25 -30.96 40.48 -16.85
C LEU A 25 -30.94 41.85 -16.18
N PHE A 26 -30.24 42.01 -15.06
CA PHE A 26 -30.09 43.31 -14.39
C PHE A 26 -29.49 44.36 -15.32
N LYS A 27 -28.48 43.98 -16.10
CA LYS A 27 -27.89 44.84 -17.14
C LYS A 27 -28.90 45.20 -18.24
N GLY A 28 -29.71 44.25 -18.71
CA GLY A 28 -30.73 44.46 -19.74
C GLY A 28 -31.87 45.39 -19.29
N TYR A 29 -32.24 45.34 -18.00
CA TYR A 29 -33.30 46.18 -17.43
C TYR A 29 -32.78 47.44 -16.73
N SER A 30 -31.48 47.75 -16.83
CA SER A 30 -30.84 48.91 -16.19
C SER A 30 -31.07 48.98 -14.67
N VAL A 31 -31.07 47.83 -14.00
CA VAL A 31 -31.14 47.74 -12.54
C VAL A 31 -29.81 48.18 -11.95
N THR A 32 -29.83 49.12 -11.00
CA THR A 32 -28.62 49.57 -10.31
C THR A 32 -28.14 48.49 -9.34
N VAL A 33 -26.97 47.92 -9.60
CA VAL A 33 -26.30 46.94 -8.73
C VAL A 33 -25.17 47.65 -7.96
N PRO A 34 -25.02 47.42 -6.64
CA PRO A 34 -23.88 47.91 -5.88
C PRO A 34 -22.54 47.52 -6.52
N SER A 35 -21.53 48.39 -6.44
CA SER A 35 -20.24 48.11 -7.08
C SER A 35 -19.48 46.95 -6.41
N GLU A 36 -19.71 46.73 -5.12
CA GLU A 36 -19.15 45.62 -4.34
C GLU A 36 -19.61 44.27 -4.92
N ASP A 37 -20.92 44.08 -5.08
CA ASP A 37 -21.53 42.88 -5.66
C ASP A 37 -21.03 42.58 -7.10
N LEU A 38 -20.78 43.62 -7.89
CA LEU A 38 -20.23 43.48 -9.25
C LEU A 38 -18.78 43.00 -9.23
N VAL A 39 -17.97 43.49 -8.29
CA VAL A 39 -16.57 43.05 -8.13
C VAL A 39 -16.53 41.60 -7.66
N ASP A 40 -17.37 41.23 -6.70
CA ASP A 40 -17.48 39.85 -6.21
C ASP A 40 -17.91 38.90 -7.33
N PHE A 41 -18.90 39.29 -8.13
CA PHE A 41 -19.35 38.49 -9.27
C PHE A 41 -18.25 38.31 -10.34
N VAL A 42 -17.53 39.38 -10.70
CA VAL A 42 -16.45 39.31 -11.70
C VAL A 42 -15.27 38.46 -11.21
N THR A 43 -14.99 38.46 -9.90
CA THR A 43 -13.92 37.65 -9.31
C THR A 43 -14.32 36.19 -9.09
N LEU A 44 -15.62 35.88 -9.07
CA LEU A 44 -16.13 34.52 -8.86
C LEU A 44 -15.72 33.55 -9.98
N GLN A 45 -15.83 33.95 -11.26
CA GLN A 45 -15.46 33.09 -12.38
C GLN A 45 -13.98 32.68 -12.44
N PRO A 46 -13.00 33.60 -12.28
CA PRO A 46 -11.59 33.21 -12.21
C PRO A 46 -11.29 32.35 -10.97
N ASN A 47 -11.95 32.58 -9.83
CA ASN A 47 -11.80 31.74 -8.64
C ASN A 47 -12.30 30.30 -8.88
N ILE A 48 -13.47 30.13 -9.52
CA ILE A 48 -13.99 28.80 -9.87
C ILE A 48 -13.05 28.10 -10.85
N SER A 49 -12.55 28.82 -11.86
CA SER A 49 -11.60 28.26 -12.85
C SER A 49 -10.29 27.83 -12.18
N SER A 50 -9.80 28.61 -11.21
CA SER A 50 -8.62 28.27 -10.41
C SER A 50 -8.85 27.02 -9.56
N LEU A 51 -10.01 26.92 -8.90
CA LEU A 51 -10.39 25.73 -8.12
C LEU A 51 -10.48 24.47 -9.00
N TYR A 52 -11.04 24.58 -10.20
CA TYR A 52 -11.04 23.49 -11.17
C TYR A 52 -9.64 23.00 -11.48
N TYR A 53 -8.74 23.93 -11.85
CA TYR A 53 -7.36 23.59 -12.19
C TYR A 53 -6.63 22.94 -11.01
N LEU A 54 -6.76 23.50 -9.81
CA LEU A 54 -6.13 22.97 -8.61
C LEU A 54 -6.63 21.57 -8.26
N ILE A 55 -7.94 21.32 -8.41
CA ILE A 55 -8.50 20.00 -8.12
C ILE A 55 -8.06 18.99 -9.17
N ASP A 56 -8.06 19.36 -10.46
CA ASP A 56 -7.61 18.47 -11.53
C ASP A 56 -6.13 18.11 -11.38
N ASP A 57 -5.27 19.10 -11.09
CA ASP A 57 -3.84 18.90 -10.83
C ASP A 57 -3.61 17.98 -9.61
N GLU A 58 -4.33 18.20 -8.51
CA GLU A 58 -4.18 17.38 -7.29
C GLU A 58 -4.72 15.96 -7.50
N VAL A 59 -5.78 15.79 -8.30
CA VAL A 59 -6.31 14.49 -8.71
C VAL A 59 -5.27 13.74 -9.53
N ALA A 60 -4.66 14.39 -10.52
CA ALA A 60 -3.61 13.80 -11.35
C ALA A 60 -2.36 13.45 -10.51
N ALA A 61 -1.95 14.34 -9.60
CA ALA A 61 -0.83 14.10 -8.70
C ALA A 61 -1.08 12.91 -7.76
N ARG A 62 -2.31 12.77 -7.26
CA ARG A 62 -2.72 11.62 -6.44
C ARG A 62 -2.71 10.32 -7.25
N GLU A 63 -3.22 10.32 -8.48
CA GLU A 63 -3.21 9.15 -9.37
C GLU A 63 -1.77 8.71 -9.69
N SER A 64 -0.91 9.66 -10.06
CA SER A 64 0.53 9.40 -10.26
C SER A 64 1.20 8.84 -9.00
N SER A 65 0.87 9.37 -7.82
CA SER A 65 1.39 8.88 -6.55
C SER A 65 0.91 7.45 -6.24
N MET A 66 -0.34 7.13 -6.56
CA MET A 66 -0.90 5.80 -6.39
C MET A 66 -0.21 4.78 -7.33
N GLU A 67 -0.01 5.13 -8.59
CA GLU A 67 0.70 4.26 -9.54
C GLU A 67 2.13 3.95 -9.09
N ARG A 68 2.85 4.97 -8.60
CA ARG A 68 4.20 4.81 -8.03
C ARG A 68 4.18 3.91 -6.80
N PHE A 69 3.19 4.08 -5.92
CA PHE A 69 3.02 3.25 -4.74
C PHE A 69 2.78 1.78 -5.13
N THR A 70 1.82 1.52 -6.03
CA THR A 70 1.51 0.15 -6.49
C THR A 70 2.71 -0.50 -7.19
N SER A 71 3.46 0.25 -7.99
CA SER A 71 4.69 -0.25 -8.64
C SER A 71 5.79 -0.60 -7.65
N SER A 72 5.97 0.24 -6.61
CA SER A 72 6.92 -0.04 -5.54
C SER A 72 6.51 -1.27 -4.74
N LEU A 73 5.22 -1.38 -4.39
CA LEU A 73 4.67 -2.52 -3.67
C LEU A 73 4.91 -3.82 -4.44
N ALA A 74 4.56 -3.87 -5.73
CA ALA A 74 4.81 -5.04 -6.57
C ALA A 74 6.30 -5.39 -6.66
N THR A 75 7.18 -4.39 -6.69
CA THR A 75 8.64 -4.62 -6.67
C THR A 75 9.09 -5.27 -5.36
N ASP A 76 8.57 -4.80 -4.23
CA ASP A 76 8.90 -5.34 -2.92
C ASP A 76 8.34 -6.75 -2.73
N GLU A 77 7.12 -7.01 -3.21
CA GLU A 77 6.55 -8.36 -3.24
C GLU A 77 7.39 -9.34 -4.05
N ASN A 78 7.86 -8.93 -5.23
CA ASN A 78 8.73 -9.75 -6.06
C ASN A 78 10.07 -10.07 -5.36
N LYS A 79 10.68 -9.07 -4.72
CA LYS A 79 11.89 -9.28 -3.90
C LYS A 79 11.62 -10.23 -2.75
N MET A 80 10.49 -10.08 -2.05
CA MET A 80 10.10 -10.98 -0.97
C MET A 80 9.91 -12.40 -1.47
N GLN A 81 9.23 -12.61 -2.60
CA GLN A 81 9.08 -13.95 -3.20
C GLN A 81 10.43 -14.59 -3.53
N GLU A 82 11.37 -13.81 -4.05
CA GLU A 82 12.70 -14.31 -4.34
C GLU A 82 13.48 -14.71 -3.09
N GLU A 83 13.41 -13.89 -2.03
CA GLU A 83 14.00 -14.23 -0.73
C GLU A 83 13.34 -15.47 -0.09
N ILE A 84 12.02 -15.61 -0.23
CA ILE A 84 11.28 -16.81 0.20
C ILE A 84 11.78 -18.05 -0.55
N ARG A 85 12.00 -17.96 -1.87
CA ARG A 85 12.54 -19.09 -2.66
C ARG A 85 13.95 -19.48 -2.23
N LYS A 86 14.83 -18.50 -2.03
CA LYS A 86 16.20 -18.76 -1.52
C LYS A 86 16.17 -19.45 -0.16
N MET A 87 15.28 -19.02 0.72
CA MET A 87 15.08 -19.64 2.03
C MET A 87 14.54 -21.06 1.92
N ALA A 88 13.53 -21.29 1.09
CA ALA A 88 12.99 -22.62 0.84
C ALA A 88 14.08 -23.57 0.32
N HIS A 89 15.00 -23.07 -0.53
CA HIS A 89 16.15 -23.82 -1.00
C HIS A 89 17.19 -24.09 0.10
N MET A 90 17.50 -23.12 0.96
CA MET A 90 18.37 -23.34 2.13
C MET A 90 17.84 -24.46 3.04
N LEU A 91 16.52 -24.55 3.23
CA LEU A 91 15.88 -25.62 3.99
C LEU A 91 15.93 -27.01 3.32
N GLN A 92 16.45 -27.12 2.09
CA GLN A 92 16.70 -28.41 1.45
C GLN A 92 18.08 -28.99 1.82
N ASN A 93 18.89 -28.27 2.61
CA ASN A 93 20.16 -28.78 3.08
C ASN A 93 19.96 -30.12 3.83
N PRO A 94 20.56 -31.24 3.37
CA PRO A 94 20.41 -32.54 4.02
C PRO A 94 20.93 -32.54 5.46
N ASP A 95 21.92 -31.69 5.78
CA ASP A 95 22.51 -31.59 7.11
C ASP A 95 21.48 -31.12 8.16
N PHE A 96 20.40 -30.43 7.75
CA PHE A 96 19.36 -29.99 8.68
C PHE A 96 18.47 -31.12 9.20
N LEU A 97 18.50 -32.29 8.53
CA LEU A 97 17.75 -33.49 8.93
C LEU A 97 18.67 -34.65 9.35
N ASP A 98 19.99 -34.49 9.21
CA ASP A 98 20.95 -35.51 9.62
C ASP A 98 21.33 -35.34 11.10
N ILE A 99 20.78 -36.21 11.93
CA ILE A 99 21.00 -36.28 13.38
C ILE A 99 22.47 -36.60 13.73
N LYS A 100 23.26 -37.08 12.76
CA LYS A 100 24.70 -37.35 12.95
C LYS A 100 25.56 -36.09 12.83
N VAL A 101 25.00 -34.98 12.35
CA VAL A 101 25.70 -33.71 12.22
C VAL A 101 25.76 -33.03 13.59
N SER A 102 26.91 -32.44 13.91
CA SER A 102 27.09 -31.68 15.16
C SER A 102 26.12 -30.48 15.21
N PRO A 103 25.35 -30.30 16.29
CA PRO A 103 24.44 -29.16 16.48
C PRO A 103 25.09 -27.79 16.24
N ASP A 104 26.37 -27.65 16.62
CA ASP A 104 27.16 -26.42 16.45
C ASP A 104 27.29 -25.98 14.99
N LYS A 105 27.20 -26.93 14.05
CA LYS A 105 27.25 -26.63 12.62
C LYS A 105 25.93 -26.13 12.06
N VAL A 106 24.79 -26.51 12.63
CA VAL A 106 23.45 -26.18 12.10
C VAL A 106 22.79 -25.01 12.83
N ARG A 107 23.10 -24.80 14.12
CA ARG A 107 22.49 -23.76 14.96
C ARG A 107 22.63 -22.33 14.41
N PRO A 108 23.81 -21.90 13.91
CA PRO A 108 23.96 -20.56 13.32
C PRO A 108 23.11 -20.36 12.06
N HIS A 109 22.77 -21.44 11.34
CA HIS A 109 21.89 -21.36 10.18
C HIS A 109 20.44 -21.20 10.62
N PHE A 110 20.03 -21.87 11.69
CA PHE A 110 18.68 -21.76 12.24
C PHE A 110 18.36 -20.34 12.72
N GLU A 111 19.27 -19.68 13.44
CA GLU A 111 19.07 -18.29 13.88
C GLU A 111 18.88 -17.33 12.69
N LYS A 112 19.69 -17.51 11.64
CA LYS A 112 19.58 -16.71 10.40
C LYS A 112 18.24 -16.94 9.71
N ILE A 113 17.81 -18.19 9.60
CA ILE A 113 16.54 -18.57 8.97
C ILE A 113 15.36 -18.05 9.79
N GLN A 114 15.36 -18.21 11.11
CA GLN A 114 14.31 -17.69 12.01
C GLN A 114 14.18 -16.17 11.89
N THR A 115 15.30 -15.45 11.93
CA THR A 115 15.32 -13.99 11.78
C THR A 115 14.73 -13.56 10.45
N ALA A 116 15.08 -14.27 9.38
CA ALA A 116 14.58 -13.99 8.05
C ALA A 116 13.08 -14.31 7.90
N ILE A 117 12.58 -15.40 8.48
CA ILE A 117 11.14 -15.75 8.49
C ILE A 117 10.35 -14.66 9.19
N ASN A 118 10.74 -14.28 10.41
CA ASN A 118 10.05 -13.25 11.18
C ASN A 118 9.98 -11.93 10.42
N ARG A 119 11.09 -11.56 9.76
CA ARG A 119 11.16 -10.36 8.91
C ARG A 119 10.19 -10.46 7.73
N LEU A 120 10.16 -11.59 7.02
CA LEU A 120 9.30 -11.79 5.86
C LEU A 120 7.81 -11.85 6.24
N GLU A 121 7.46 -12.47 7.36
CA GLU A 121 6.09 -12.49 7.88
C GLU A 121 5.59 -11.09 8.27
N ALA A 122 6.46 -10.30 8.91
CA ALA A 122 6.15 -8.90 9.22
C ALA A 122 5.94 -8.08 7.94
N GLN A 123 6.81 -8.24 6.93
CA GLN A 123 6.66 -7.57 5.63
C GLN A 123 5.39 -8.01 4.89
N ALA A 124 5.06 -9.31 4.91
CA ALA A 124 3.84 -9.84 4.29
C ALA A 124 2.59 -9.25 4.95
N SER A 125 2.60 -9.12 6.27
CA SER A 125 1.53 -8.48 7.04
C SER A 125 1.38 -7.00 6.66
N SER A 126 2.48 -6.26 6.51
CA SER A 126 2.46 -4.87 6.05
C SER A 126 1.91 -4.76 4.61
N CYS A 127 2.34 -5.62 3.69
CA CYS A 127 1.83 -5.62 2.32
C CYS A 127 0.31 -5.85 2.30
N ASN A 128 -0.17 -6.86 3.02
CA ASN A 128 -1.60 -7.16 3.14
C ASN A 128 -2.38 -6.00 3.77
N PHE A 129 -1.80 -5.31 4.76
CA PHE A 129 -2.43 -4.13 5.36
C PHE A 129 -2.63 -3.01 4.32
N TYR A 130 -1.59 -2.71 3.54
CA TYR A 130 -1.69 -1.68 2.51
C TYR A 130 -2.63 -2.09 1.36
N GLN A 131 -2.59 -3.34 0.91
CA GLN A 131 -3.50 -3.87 -0.10
C GLN A 131 -4.95 -3.73 0.34
N ASN A 132 -5.26 -4.13 1.58
CA ASN A 132 -6.61 -3.94 2.13
C ASN A 132 -7.00 -2.46 2.23
N ARG A 133 -6.09 -1.60 2.72
CA ARG A 133 -6.36 -0.17 2.88
C ARG A 133 -6.64 0.53 1.55
N PHE A 134 -5.93 0.14 0.50
CA PHE A 134 -6.08 0.72 -0.84
C PHE A 134 -6.99 -0.10 -1.77
N LYS A 135 -7.62 -1.17 -1.25
CA LYS A 135 -8.48 -2.09 -2.01
C LYS A 135 -7.79 -2.70 -3.23
N LEU A 136 -6.50 -2.99 -3.11
CA LEU A 136 -5.72 -3.71 -4.09
C LEU A 136 -5.95 -5.22 -3.93
N GLU A 137 -5.56 -5.99 -4.95
CA GLU A 137 -5.53 -7.45 -4.86
C GLU A 137 -4.61 -7.90 -3.72
N ILE A 138 -5.08 -8.84 -2.91
CA ILE A 138 -4.31 -9.36 -1.77
C ILE A 138 -3.36 -10.45 -2.28
N THR A 139 -2.07 -10.26 -2.04
CA THR A 139 -1.06 -11.26 -2.37
C THR A 139 -0.99 -12.33 -1.30
N LYS A 140 -1.16 -13.59 -1.70
CA LYS A 140 -0.95 -14.74 -0.82
C LYS A 140 0.50 -15.19 -0.85
N PHE A 141 1.10 -15.30 0.33
CA PHE A 141 2.47 -15.78 0.51
C PHE A 141 2.49 -17.25 0.95
N ASP A 142 1.77 -18.13 0.23
CA ASP A 142 1.61 -19.54 0.60
C ASP A 142 2.95 -20.28 0.77
N VAL A 143 3.94 -19.94 -0.06
CA VAL A 143 5.30 -20.52 0.02
C VAL A 143 5.99 -20.11 1.32
N LEU A 144 5.77 -18.89 1.82
CA LEU A 144 6.32 -18.45 3.11
C LEU A 144 5.70 -19.25 4.26
N GLU A 145 4.39 -19.45 4.25
CA GLU A 145 3.70 -20.24 5.27
C GLU A 145 4.21 -21.68 5.32
N VAL A 146 4.34 -22.34 4.16
CA VAL A 146 4.90 -23.69 4.06
C VAL A 146 6.36 -23.74 4.52
N THR A 147 7.17 -22.75 4.14
CA THR A 147 8.59 -22.65 4.51
C THR A 147 8.75 -22.45 6.02
N ALA A 148 7.94 -21.57 6.62
CA ALA A 148 7.92 -21.32 8.05
C ALA A 148 7.48 -22.57 8.84
N ALA A 149 6.43 -23.26 8.38
CA ALA A 149 5.97 -24.50 8.98
C ALA A 149 7.05 -25.59 8.93
N LYS A 150 7.70 -25.77 7.77
CA LYS A 150 8.81 -26.72 7.62
C LYS A 150 9.96 -26.40 8.57
N PHE A 151 10.36 -25.14 8.66
CA PHE A 151 11.44 -24.74 9.55
C PHE A 151 11.09 -24.96 11.03
N ARG A 152 9.85 -24.68 11.43
CA ARG A 152 9.37 -24.96 12.79
C ARG A 152 9.44 -26.44 13.15
N LEU A 153 9.16 -27.33 12.19
CA LEU A 153 9.31 -28.78 12.39
C LEU A 153 10.78 -29.19 12.56
N ILE A 154 11.69 -28.58 11.78
CA ILE A 154 13.13 -28.83 11.92
C ILE A 154 13.62 -28.37 13.30
N LEU A 155 13.23 -27.17 13.75
CA LEU A 155 13.56 -26.70 15.09
C LEU A 155 13.03 -27.64 16.18
N LEU A 156 11.79 -28.12 16.04
CA LEU A 156 11.22 -29.06 17.00
C LEU A 156 12.01 -30.37 17.06
N LEU A 157 12.42 -30.91 15.91
CA LEU A 157 13.24 -32.12 15.84
C LEU A 157 14.56 -31.93 16.63
N TRP A 158 15.28 -30.85 16.36
CA TRP A 158 16.56 -30.58 17.03
C TRP A 158 16.40 -30.31 18.52
N ASN A 159 15.39 -29.54 18.93
CA ASN A 159 15.11 -29.31 20.34
C ASN A 159 14.77 -30.61 21.06
N SER A 160 13.96 -31.49 20.45
CA SER A 160 13.66 -32.80 21.04
C SER A 160 14.93 -33.65 21.18
N ILE A 161 15.81 -33.69 20.18
CA ILE A 161 17.07 -34.45 20.27
C ILE A 161 17.92 -33.94 21.43
N GLU A 162 18.07 -32.62 21.57
CA GLU A 162 18.81 -32.02 22.70
C GLU A 162 18.17 -32.38 24.05
N GLU A 163 16.85 -32.28 24.16
CA GLU A 163 16.12 -32.67 25.38
C GLU A 163 16.31 -34.16 25.72
N TRP A 164 16.36 -35.04 24.72
CA TRP A 164 16.62 -36.47 24.93
C TRP A 164 18.07 -36.74 25.36
N ASP A 165 19.05 -36.05 24.78
CA ASP A 165 20.47 -36.18 25.16
C ASP A 165 20.74 -35.64 26.57
N ASP A 166 20.06 -34.56 26.96
CA ASP A 166 20.12 -33.99 28.32
C ASP A 166 19.50 -34.90 29.38
N LEU A 167 18.51 -35.73 29.01
CA LEU A 167 17.90 -36.71 29.92
C LEU A 167 18.71 -38.01 30.08
N HIS A 168 19.61 -38.30 29.14
CA HIS A 168 20.42 -39.52 29.12
C HIS A 168 21.87 -39.32 29.63
N ASN A 169 22.31 -38.07 29.77
CA ASN A 169 23.54 -37.69 30.48
C ASN A 169 23.25 -37.30 31.95
#